data_AF-A0A6L3ZJJ6-F1
#
_entry.id   AF-A0A6L3ZJJ6-F1
#
_cell.length_a   1.000
_cell.length_b   1.000
_cell.length_c   1.000
_cell.angle_alpha   90.00
_cell.angle_beta   90.00
_cell.angle_gamma   90.00
#
_symmetry.space_group_name_H-M   'P 1'
#
loop_
_entity.id
_entity.type
_entity.pdbx_description
1 polymer ?
#
loop_
_entity_poly.entity_id
_entity_poly.type
_entity_poly.pdbx_seq_one_letter_code
_entity_poly.pdbx_strand_id
1 'polypeptide(L)'
;MAYSNCSDMEGCQTFVFLRIGASHFRSVKFSDIVLIESDQPRKLKIYFKNESDIKSEVIRKTLSKISDELPNCFWRINRKTIVNSKHVNTVSDKFDYVQVGSLLLDVGPSFRSKLRAILNVLE
;
A
#
# COMPACT_ATOMS: atom_id res chain seq x y z
N MET A 1 -14.04 -1.48 15.15
CA MET A 1 -14.54 -0.41 14.25
C MET A 1 -13.98 -0.70 12.87
N ALA A 2 -14.83 -1.14 11.94
CA ALA A 2 -14.45 -1.44 10.56
C ALA A 2 -15.08 -0.37 9.69
N TYR A 3 -14.27 0.45 9.01
CA TYR A 3 -14.80 1.56 8.24
C TYR A 3 -14.32 1.58 6.79
N SER A 4 -15.34 1.51 5.93
CA SER A 4 -15.53 2.24 4.69
C SER A 4 -15.00 1.63 3.38
N ASN A 5 -16.00 1.09 2.67
CA ASN A 5 -16.06 0.71 1.27
C ASN A 5 -15.32 1.66 0.33
N CYS A 6 -14.44 1.10 -0.49
CA CYS A 6 -14.22 1.66 -1.82
C CYS A 6 -15.47 1.34 -2.64
N SER A 7 -16.38 2.29 -2.74
CA SER A 7 -17.49 2.22 -3.68
C SER A 7 -16.91 2.08 -5.08
N ASP A 8 -17.25 0.97 -5.73
CA ASP A 8 -16.97 0.68 -7.13
C ASP A 8 -17.56 1.79 -8.01
N MET A 9 -16.75 2.79 -8.38
CA MET A 9 -17.07 3.66 -9.50
C MET A 9 -16.70 2.92 -10.79
N GLU A 10 -17.67 2.81 -11.70
CA GLU A 10 -17.53 2.16 -13.00
C GLU A 10 -16.30 2.70 -13.75
N GLY A 11 -15.33 1.82 -14.03
CA GLY A 11 -14.08 2.14 -14.72
C GLY A 11 -12.82 2.13 -13.86
N CYS A 12 -12.92 1.94 -12.53
CA CYS A 12 -11.73 1.79 -11.68
C CYS A 12 -10.99 0.48 -11.99
N GLN A 13 -9.73 0.59 -12.47
CA GLN A 13 -8.83 -0.57 -12.51
C GLN A 13 -8.77 -1.19 -11.11
N THR A 14 -9.16 -2.47 -11.01
CA THR A 14 -9.18 -3.22 -9.75
C THR A 14 -7.90 -4.04 -9.56
N PHE A 15 -7.00 -4.01 -10.54
CA PHE A 15 -5.78 -4.80 -10.59
C PHE A 15 -4.62 -4.01 -11.20
N VAL A 16 -3.40 -4.47 -10.91
CA VAL A 16 -2.14 -3.99 -11.47
C VAL A 16 -1.39 -5.14 -12.13
N PHE A 17 -0.77 -4.87 -13.27
CA PHE A 17 0.13 -5.83 -13.92
C PHE A 17 1.55 -5.68 -13.36
N LEU A 18 2.00 -6.71 -12.68
CA LEU A 18 3.32 -6.77 -12.09
C LEU A 18 4.22 -7.68 -12.93
N ARG A 19 5.36 -7.15 -13.39
CA ARG A 19 6.40 -7.98 -14.02
C ARG A 19 7.21 -8.67 -12.93
N ILE A 20 6.97 -9.95 -12.75
CA ILE A 20 7.66 -10.82 -11.80
C ILE A 20 8.72 -11.60 -12.58
N GLY A 21 10.00 -11.40 -12.24
CA GLY A 21 11.12 -11.98 -12.96
C GLY A 21 11.33 -11.40 -14.37
N ALA A 22 11.96 -12.19 -15.25
CA ALA A 22 12.39 -11.74 -16.57
C ALA A 22 11.24 -11.60 -17.58
N SER A 23 10.21 -12.45 -17.52
CA SER A 23 9.24 -12.55 -18.63
C SER A 23 7.78 -12.74 -18.22
N HIS A 24 7.48 -12.84 -16.92
CA HIS A 24 6.11 -13.12 -16.47
C HIS A 24 5.42 -11.86 -15.98
N PHE A 25 4.30 -11.52 -16.62
CA PHE A 25 3.36 -10.54 -16.08
C PHE A 25 2.29 -11.28 -15.29
N ARG A 26 2.05 -10.81 -14.06
CA ARG A 26 0.96 -11.30 -13.22
C ARG A 26 -0.02 -10.16 -12.99
N SER A 27 -1.29 -10.40 -13.28
CA SER A 27 -2.36 -9.53 -12.83
C SER A 27 -2.60 -9.79 -11.33
N VAL A 28 -2.54 -8.73 -10.53
CA VAL A 28 -2.82 -8.81 -9.09
C VAL A 28 -3.85 -7.77 -8.71
N LYS A 29 -4.88 -8.18 -7.97
CA LYS A 29 -5.91 -7.27 -7.48
C LYS A 29 -5.32 -6.34 -6.43
N PHE A 30 -5.73 -5.07 -6.45
CA PHE A 30 -5.32 -4.11 -5.43
C PHE A 30 -5.78 -4.52 -4.03
N SER A 31 -6.91 -5.22 -3.92
CA SER A 31 -7.41 -5.79 -2.66
C SER A 31 -6.44 -6.77 -2.02
N ASP A 32 -5.59 -7.42 -2.80
CA ASP A 32 -4.71 -8.48 -2.31
C ASP A 32 -3.37 -7.89 -1.86
N ILE A 33 -3.04 -6.66 -2.28
CA ILE A 33 -1.81 -5.98 -1.88
C ILE A 33 -2.00 -5.34 -0.51
N VAL A 34 -1.14 -5.73 0.43
CA VAL A 34 -1.14 -5.24 1.82
C VAL A 34 -0.23 -4.02 1.95
N LEU A 35 1.02 -4.15 1.51
CA LEU A 35 2.00 -3.07 1.53
C LEU A 35 3.08 -3.27 0.44
N ILE A 36 3.77 -2.19 0.12
CA ILE A 36 4.85 -2.12 -0.87
C ILE A 36 6.04 -1.43 -0.23
N GLU A 37 7.21 -2.07 -0.30
CA GLU A 37 8.47 -1.55 0.24
C GLU A 37 9.55 -1.41 -0.82
N SER A 38 10.36 -0.37 -0.69
CA SER A 38 11.60 -0.20 -1.44
C SER A 38 12.78 -0.52 -0.53
N ASP A 39 13.25 -1.76 -0.59
CA ASP A 39 14.44 -2.20 0.13
C ASP A 39 15.74 -1.93 -0.65
N GLN A 40 15.71 -2.11 -1.98
CA GLN A 40 16.87 -1.93 -2.87
C GLN A 40 16.61 -0.89 -3.96
N PRO A 41 17.66 -0.22 -4.48
CA PRO A 41 17.52 0.66 -5.63
C PRO A 41 16.85 -0.04 -6.81
N ARG A 42 15.76 0.56 -7.33
CA ARG A 42 15.00 0.07 -8.50
C ARG A 42 14.34 -1.31 -8.30
N LYS A 43 14.18 -1.76 -7.05
CA LYS A 43 13.39 -2.96 -6.74
C LYS A 43 12.37 -2.64 -5.65
N LEU A 44 11.17 -3.17 -5.82
CA LEU A 44 10.11 -3.11 -4.84
C LEU A 44 9.75 -4.50 -4.37
N LYS A 45 9.53 -4.65 -3.07
CA LYS A 45 8.98 -5.84 -2.46
C LYS A 45 7.49 -5.57 -2.20
N ILE A 46 6.63 -6.38 -2.79
CA ILE A 46 5.17 -6.24 -2.67
C ILE A 46 4.69 -7.39 -1.81
N TYR A 47 3.97 -7.06 -0.74
CA TYR A 47 3.42 -8.04 0.18
C TYR A 47 1.94 -8.23 -0.11
N PHE A 48 1.53 -9.49 -0.20
CA PHE A 48 0.18 -9.89 -0.51
C PHE A 48 -0.47 -10.58 0.68
N LYS A 49 -1.77 -10.38 0.84
CA LYS A 49 -2.61 -11.13 1.76
C LYS A 49 -2.73 -12.56 1.25
N ASN A 50 -2.28 -13.54 2.02
CA ASN A 50 -2.63 -14.94 1.83
C ASN A 50 -3.39 -15.43 3.07
N GLU A 51 -4.13 -16.53 2.95
CA GLU A 51 -5.03 -17.03 4.00
C GLU A 51 -4.31 -17.34 5.33
N SER A 52 -3.03 -17.70 5.27
CA SER A 52 -2.25 -18.11 6.45
C SER A 52 -0.92 -17.37 6.63
N ASP A 53 -0.39 -16.72 5.58
CA ASP A 53 0.95 -16.13 5.57
C ASP A 53 1.02 -14.84 4.75
N ILE A 54 1.95 -13.94 5.06
CA ILE A 54 2.25 -12.82 4.18
C ILE A 54 3.28 -13.28 3.14
N LYS A 55 2.83 -13.50 1.91
CA LYS A 55 3.75 -13.75 0.78
C LYS A 55 4.27 -12.42 0.25
N SER A 56 5.51 -12.41 -0.23
CA SER A 56 6.09 -11.22 -0.85
C SER A 56 6.79 -11.56 -2.16
N GLU A 57 6.66 -10.67 -3.14
CA GLU A 57 7.34 -10.77 -4.44
C GLU A 57 8.20 -9.54 -4.67
N VAL A 58 9.32 -9.73 -5.37
CA VAL A 58 10.22 -8.62 -5.74
C VAL A 58 10.05 -8.29 -7.22
N ILE A 59 9.76 -7.02 -7.50
CA ILE A 59 9.63 -6.49 -8.87
C ILE A 59 10.69 -5.43 -9.14
N ARG A 60 11.06 -5.26 -10.41
CA ARG A 60 12.00 -4.22 -10.84
C ARG A 60 11.28 -2.92 -11.20
N LYS A 61 10.97 -2.09 -10.18
CA LYS A 61 10.30 -0.79 -10.33
C LYS A 61 10.77 0.19 -9.25
N THR A 62 10.41 1.47 -9.38
CA THR A 62 10.65 2.48 -8.34
C THR A 62 9.33 2.83 -7.66
N LEU A 63 9.39 3.29 -6.41
CA LEU A 63 8.20 3.69 -5.65
C LEU A 63 7.41 4.79 -6.36
N SER A 64 8.10 5.74 -7.01
CA SER A 64 7.44 6.78 -7.78
C SER A 64 6.59 6.18 -8.90
N LYS A 65 7.20 5.32 -9.73
CA LYS A 65 6.52 4.73 -10.89
C LYS A 65 5.34 3.84 -10.53
N ILE A 66 5.41 3.11 -9.41
CA ILE A 66 4.27 2.31 -8.98
C ILE A 66 3.18 3.19 -8.38
N SER A 67 3.54 4.25 -7.66
CA SER A 67 2.58 5.14 -7.02
C SER A 67 1.63 5.79 -8.01
N ASP A 68 2.08 6.05 -9.25
CA ASP A 68 1.26 6.62 -10.31
C ASP A 68 0.17 5.65 -10.82
N GLU A 69 0.32 4.35 -10.56
CA GLU A 69 -0.63 3.28 -10.96
C GLU A 69 -1.53 2.83 -9.79
N LEU A 70 -1.25 3.28 -8.58
CA LEU A 70 -2.00 2.87 -7.40
C LEU A 70 -3.23 3.77 -7.19
N PRO A 71 -4.40 3.20 -6.85
CA PRO A 71 -5.56 3.99 -6.48
C PRO A 71 -5.37 4.70 -5.13
N ASN A 72 -6.25 5.66 -4.82
CA ASN A 72 -6.18 6.51 -3.63
C ASN A 72 -6.20 5.77 -2.29
N CYS A 73 -6.60 4.49 -2.25
CA CYS A 73 -6.52 3.67 -1.05
C CYS A 73 -5.08 3.28 -0.67
N PHE A 74 -4.07 3.57 -1.51
CA PHE A 74 -2.67 3.35 -1.17
C PHE A 74 -2.04 4.61 -0.58
N TRP A 75 -1.67 4.53 0.69
CA TRP A 75 -1.07 5.63 1.43
C TRP A 75 0.43 5.47 1.50
N ARG A 76 1.16 6.47 1.01
CA ARG A 76 2.60 6.54 1.23
C ARG A 76 2.88 7.08 2.63
N ILE A 77 3.37 6.21 3.52
CA ILE A 77 3.60 6.55 4.93
C ILE A 77 5.03 6.99 5.20
N ASN A 78 5.98 6.60 4.36
CA ASN A 78 7.35 7.08 4.45
C ASN A 78 8.04 7.02 3.07
N ARG A 79 9.35 7.30 3.02
CA ARG A 79 10.11 7.32 1.75
C ARG A 79 10.18 5.94 1.07
N LYS A 80 10.11 4.86 1.86
CA LYS A 80 10.30 3.47 1.44
C LYS A 80 9.03 2.63 1.46
N THR A 81 7.94 3.09 2.08
CA THR A 81 6.76 2.24 2.33
C THR A 81 5.47 2.90 1.87
N ILE A 82 4.66 2.13 1.15
CA ILE A 82 3.27 2.43 0.79
C ILE A 82 2.39 1.32 1.38
N VAL A 83 1.30 1.67 2.04
CA VAL A 83 0.36 0.72 2.64
C VAL A 83 -1.00 0.84 1.98
N ASN A 84 -1.75 -0.25 1.91
CA ASN A 84 -3.14 -0.20 1.48
C ASN A 84 -4.05 0.03 2.69
N SER A 85 -4.80 1.13 2.68
CA SER A 85 -5.70 1.55 3.75
C SER A 85 -6.74 0.50 4.11
N LYS A 86 -7.15 -0.33 3.15
CA LYS A 86 -8.10 -1.44 3.38
C LYS A 86 -7.58 -2.49 4.36
N HIS A 87 -6.26 -2.58 4.53
CA HIS A 87 -5.62 -3.52 5.45
C HIS A 87 -5.05 -2.83 6.70
N VAL A 88 -5.22 -1.51 6.82
CA VAL A 88 -4.81 -0.77 8.02
C VAL A 88 -5.81 -1.06 9.13
N ASN A 89 -5.31 -1.57 10.26
CA ASN A 89 -6.11 -1.79 11.46
C ASN A 89 -6.27 -0.49 12.25
N THR A 90 -5.16 0.22 12.45
CA THR A 90 -5.08 1.38 13.33
C THR A 90 -4.05 2.37 12.81
N VAL A 91 -4.33 3.65 12.95
CA VAL A 91 -3.35 4.73 12.79
C VAL A 91 -3.19 5.38 14.16
N SER A 92 -1.96 5.65 14.60
CA SER A 92 -1.76 6.28 15.91
C SER A 92 -2.27 7.73 15.90
N ASP A 93 -2.79 8.21 17.04
CA ASP A 93 -3.35 9.57 17.16
C ASP A 93 -2.33 10.67 16.82
N LYS A 94 -1.06 10.38 17.05
CA LYS A 94 0.07 11.27 16.73
C LYS A 94 0.56 11.13 15.29
N PHE A 95 0.00 10.20 14.52
CA PHE A 95 0.41 9.82 13.16
C PHE A 95 1.89 9.40 13.12
N ASP A 96 2.38 8.79 14.18
CA ASP A 96 3.76 8.30 14.30
C ASP A 96 3.93 6.92 13.66
N TYR A 97 2.89 6.09 13.69
CA TYR A 97 2.90 4.74 13.13
C TYR A 97 1.53 4.33 12.58
N VAL A 98 1.53 3.34 11.70
CA VAL A 98 0.34 2.66 11.17
C VAL A 98 0.47 1.16 11.45
N GLN A 99 -0.59 0.54 11.94
CA GLN A 99 -0.67 -0.89 12.16
C GLN A 99 -1.39 -1.58 11.00
N VAL A 100 -0.74 -2.60 10.43
CA VAL A 100 -1.25 -3.43 9.32
C VAL A 100 -1.06 -4.90 9.70
N GLY A 101 -2.14 -5.56 10.11
CA GLY A 101 -2.10 -6.86 10.77
C GLY A 101 -1.27 -6.83 12.04
N SER A 102 -0.24 -7.66 12.09
CA SER A 102 0.76 -7.70 13.16
C SER A 102 1.95 -6.75 12.94
N LEU A 103 2.00 -6.04 11.81
CA LEU A 103 3.08 -5.13 11.47
C LEU A 103 2.81 -3.73 12.01
N LEU A 104 3.80 -3.15 12.69
CA LEU A 104 3.80 -1.76 13.11
C LEU A 104 4.80 -0.98 12.27
N LEU A 105 4.32 -0.03 11.48
CA LEU A 105 5.09 0.66 10.45
C LEU A 105 5.21 2.16 10.78
N ASP A 106 6.44 2.65 10.85
CA ASP A 106 6.70 4.06 11.15
C ASP A 106 6.29 5.00 10.01
N VAL A 107 5.62 6.09 10.39
CA VAL A 107 5.28 7.19 9.49
C VAL A 107 6.40 8.23 9.54
N GLY A 108 6.99 8.47 8.36
CA GLY A 108 8.04 9.46 8.22
C GLY A 108 7.53 10.86 8.55
N PRO A 109 8.31 11.73 9.23
CA PRO A 109 7.84 13.06 9.66
C PRO A 109 7.23 13.91 8.55
N SER A 110 7.80 13.85 7.33
CA SER A 110 7.31 14.57 6.14
C SER A 110 6.01 14.03 5.54
N PHE A 111 5.54 12.86 5.99
CA PHE A 111 4.31 12.22 5.51
C PHE A 111 3.16 12.33 6.51
N ARG A 112 3.44 12.70 7.77
CA ARG A 112 2.41 12.82 8.83
C ARG A 112 1.34 13.84 8.48
N SER A 113 1.74 15.01 7.96
CA SER A 113 0.81 16.05 7.53
C SER A 113 -0.09 15.59 6.38
N LYS A 114 0.46 14.83 5.43
CA LYS A 114 -0.32 14.25 4.32
C LYS A 114 -1.31 13.20 4.82
N LEU A 115 -0.87 12.32 5.71
CA LEU A 115 -1.72 11.29 6.30
C LEU A 115 -2.87 11.89 7.10
N ARG A 116 -2.58 12.93 7.91
CA ARG A 116 -3.60 13.69 8.64
C ARG A 116 -4.61 14.35 7.70
N ALA A 117 -4.15 14.98 6.61
CA ALA A 117 -5.04 15.59 5.64
C ALA A 117 -5.98 14.56 4.98
N ILE A 118 -5.48 13.36 4.66
CA ILE A 118 -6.30 12.28 4.11
C ILE A 118 -7.38 11.84 5.11
N LEU A 119 -7.02 11.67 6.38
CA LEU A 119 -7.94 11.18 7.41
C LEU A 119 -8.99 12.24 7.80
N ASN A 120 -8.62 13.52 7.86
CA ASN A 120 -9.56 14.61 8.18
C ASN A 120 -10.59 14.89 7.06
N VAL A 121 -10.32 14.47 5.82
CA VAL A 121 -11.29 14.58 4.71
C VAL A 121 -12.33 13.46 4.76
N LEU A 122 -12.06 12.41 5.54
CA LEU A 122 -12.95 11.26 5.70
C LEU A 122 -13.86 11.37 6.94
N GLU A 123 -13.68 12.41 7.77
CA GLU A 123 -14.59 12.82 8.86
C GLU A 123 -15.65 13.80 8.34
#